data_AF-A0AAV4J9R6-F1
#
_entry.id   AF-A0AAV4J9R6-F1
#
_cell.length_a   1.000
_cell.length_b   1.000
_cell.length_c   1.000
_cell.angle_alpha   90.00
_cell.angle_beta   90.00
_cell.angle_gamma   90.00
#
_symmetry.space_group_name_H-M   'P 1'
#
loop_
_entity.id
_entity.type
_entity.pdbx_description
1 polymer ?
#
loop_
_entity_poly.entity_id
_entity_poly.type
_entity_poly.pdbx_seq_one_letter_code
_entity_poly.pdbx_strand_id
1 'polypeptide(L)'
;MATNGLIISPLKSLFTSAAGPGFPVSPAKAHPKIPTDKSADQCCLPEGNWETNPICKYQLALPSTDVAVKVSKLKDCLRSHFKADPVLSNDASLVQEYVDLLERQRPIDESDAGLEASGRSALFKDFPRKRSLIDMPVVTTLYYCCLYHYDLGENSLASPTAIRKRHELSDKQFTWTAIGARAKLRQWKDIETLLTAKGWFGKTQLKAAIGFDKVVAILHRNGAPQDILQKYLGLVDNVEQRLSLAKRVSCQIAVIDALVALKNRAELEQLAAKLDRYSKEGLYAFDVLHTSTIKWK
;
A
#
# COMPACT_ATOMS: atom_id res chain seq x y z
N MET A 1 -24.17 38.97 9.84
CA MET A 1 -23.05 38.26 10.52
C MET A 1 -23.65 37.16 11.38
N ALA A 2 -23.60 35.91 10.91
CA ALA A 2 -23.61 34.70 11.74
C ALA A 2 -23.26 33.52 10.83
N THR A 3 -22.36 32.69 11.32
CA THR A 3 -21.49 31.72 10.65
C THR A 3 -22.20 30.48 10.08
N ASN A 4 -21.83 30.11 8.85
CA ASN A 4 -22.07 28.79 8.26
C ASN A 4 -21.32 27.70 9.06
N GLY A 5 -22.05 26.82 9.74
CA GLY A 5 -21.50 25.62 10.38
C GLY A 5 -21.27 24.51 9.34
N LEU A 6 -20.01 24.14 9.13
CA LEU A 6 -19.60 22.95 8.39
C LEU A 6 -20.14 21.70 9.12
N ILE A 7 -21.22 21.11 8.62
CA ILE A 7 -21.60 19.74 8.97
C ILE A 7 -20.67 18.82 8.17
N ILE A 8 -19.59 18.37 8.81
CA ILE A 8 -18.76 17.29 8.29
C ILE A 8 -19.60 16.01 8.37
N SER A 9 -19.92 15.39 7.23
CA SER A 9 -20.76 14.19 7.20
C SER A 9 -20.09 13.04 7.99
N PRO A 10 -20.86 12.27 8.79
CA PRO A 10 -20.35 11.13 9.56
C PRO A 10 -19.71 10.02 8.69
N LEU A 11 -20.01 10.00 7.39
CA LEU A 11 -19.44 9.03 6.45
C LEU A 11 -17.96 9.32 6.16
N LYS A 12 -17.54 10.59 6.12
CA LYS A 12 -16.13 10.92 5.86
C LYS A 12 -15.18 10.37 6.93
N SER A 13 -15.57 10.30 8.21
CA SER A 13 -14.71 9.76 9.27
C SER A 13 -14.52 8.24 9.17
N LEU A 14 -15.47 7.52 8.55
CA LEU A 14 -15.37 6.09 8.26
C LEU A 14 -14.46 5.79 7.05
N PHE A 15 -14.33 6.72 6.10
CA PHE A 15 -13.59 6.53 4.85
C PHE A 15 -12.20 7.22 4.78
N THR A 16 -11.82 8.07 5.75
CA THR A 16 -10.58 8.88 5.69
C THR A 16 -9.44 8.46 6.62
N SER A 17 -9.44 7.23 7.16
CA SER A 17 -8.24 6.73 7.85
C SER A 17 -7.34 5.95 6.90
N ALA A 18 -6.51 6.68 6.14
CA ALA A 18 -5.12 6.30 5.79
C ALA A 18 -4.52 7.24 4.73
N ALA A 19 -3.83 8.30 5.16
CA ALA A 19 -2.80 8.96 4.34
C ALA A 19 -1.76 9.74 5.19
N GLY A 20 -0.71 9.03 5.63
CA GLY A 20 0.64 9.54 5.92
C GLY A 20 0.98 9.94 7.38
N PRO A 21 2.27 10.00 7.79
CA PRO A 21 3.48 9.38 7.24
C PRO A 21 4.05 8.30 8.19
N GLY A 22 4.37 7.12 7.63
CA GLY A 22 5.13 6.07 8.33
C GLY A 22 4.32 5.27 9.34
N PHE A 23 4.15 3.96 9.11
CA PHE A 23 3.85 3.05 10.22
C PHE A 23 4.75 1.80 10.18
N PRO A 24 5.61 1.61 11.20
CA PRO A 24 6.43 0.43 11.39
C PRO A 24 5.56 -0.76 11.81
N VAL A 25 6.07 -1.97 11.59
CA VAL A 25 5.50 -3.20 12.13
C VAL A 25 6.40 -3.57 13.30
N SER A 26 5.90 -3.46 14.53
CA SER A 26 6.41 -4.13 15.73
C SER A 26 5.36 -4.04 16.86
N PRO A 27 5.44 -4.84 17.94
CA PRO A 27 4.43 -5.83 18.29
C PRO A 27 3.46 -5.35 19.38
N ALA A 28 2.29 -6.00 19.40
CA ALA A 28 1.35 -6.11 20.52
C ALA A 28 1.23 -4.90 21.47
N LYS A 29 0.35 -3.95 21.14
CA LYS A 29 -0.31 -3.09 22.14
C LYS A 29 -1.79 -2.93 21.81
N ALA A 30 -2.60 -3.32 22.81
CA ALA A 30 -4.01 -3.06 23.06
C ALA A 30 -4.94 -2.78 21.85
N HIS A 31 -5.87 -3.73 21.65
CA HIS A 31 -7.08 -3.53 20.86
C HIS A 31 -7.77 -2.19 21.21
N PRO A 32 -8.21 -1.41 20.20
CA PRO A 32 -9.28 -0.46 20.44
C PRO A 32 -10.49 -1.27 20.89
N LYS A 33 -10.94 -1.08 22.13
CA LYS A 33 -12.25 -1.53 22.55
C LYS A 33 -13.25 -0.92 21.58
N ILE A 34 -13.92 -1.76 20.80
CA ILE A 34 -15.19 -1.38 20.16
C ILE A 34 -16.10 -0.99 21.33
N PRO A 35 -16.69 0.22 21.36
CA PRO A 35 -17.67 0.56 22.37
C PRO A 35 -18.86 -0.38 22.20
N THR A 36 -18.89 -1.44 23.00
CA THR A 36 -20.09 -2.25 23.25
C THR A 36 -20.90 -1.54 24.33
N ASP A 37 -21.34 -0.31 24.07
CA ASP A 37 -22.35 0.32 24.92
C ASP A 37 -22.98 1.53 24.21
N LYS A 38 -24.28 1.41 23.89
CA LYS A 38 -25.31 2.45 23.93
C LYS A 38 -25.06 3.81 23.27
N SER A 39 -24.35 3.89 22.15
CA SER A 39 -24.32 5.12 21.33
C SER A 39 -25.21 5.09 20.08
N ALA A 40 -25.92 3.98 19.83
CA ALA A 40 -26.95 3.90 18.78
C ALA A 40 -28.17 4.79 19.09
N ASP A 41 -28.34 5.22 20.35
CA ASP A 41 -29.50 5.99 20.80
C ASP A 41 -29.33 7.52 20.62
N GLN A 42 -28.19 8.00 20.09
CA GLN A 42 -27.90 9.44 20.00
C GLN A 42 -27.85 10.00 18.56
N CYS A 43 -28.49 9.32 17.60
CA CYS A 43 -28.87 9.94 16.31
C CYS A 43 -30.34 10.36 16.26
N CYS A 44 -31.03 10.39 17.40
CA CYS A 44 -32.43 10.79 17.51
C CYS A 44 -32.58 12.30 17.30
N LEU A 45 -32.92 12.69 16.06
CA LEU A 45 -33.65 13.93 15.81
C LEU A 45 -35.01 13.83 16.51
N PRO A 46 -35.47 14.90 17.20
CA PRO A 46 -36.81 14.92 17.77
C PRO A 46 -37.82 15.02 16.61
N GLU A 47 -38.78 14.10 16.64
CA GLU A 47 -39.97 14.04 15.78
C GLU A 47 -39.78 13.48 14.35
N GLY A 48 -40.18 12.22 14.19
CA GLY A 48 -40.82 11.71 12.99
C GLY A 48 -39.93 11.51 11.75
N ASN A 49 -39.19 10.39 11.71
CA ASN A 49 -39.17 9.41 10.61
C ASN A 49 -37.82 8.64 10.56
N TRP A 50 -37.56 7.83 11.60
CA TRP A 50 -36.38 6.96 11.64
C TRP A 50 -36.41 5.89 10.52
N GLU A 51 -37.60 5.56 10.01
CA GLU A 51 -37.79 4.60 8.93
C GLU A 51 -37.36 5.13 7.56
N THR A 52 -37.35 6.45 7.35
CA THR A 52 -36.87 7.04 6.09
C THR A 52 -35.46 7.59 6.16
N ASN A 53 -34.85 7.68 7.35
CA ASN A 53 -33.50 8.21 7.49
C ASN A 53 -32.46 7.28 6.81
N PRO A 54 -31.77 7.73 5.74
CA PRO A 54 -30.80 6.93 5.00
C PRO A 54 -29.64 6.42 5.86
N ILE A 55 -29.17 7.25 6.81
CA ILE A 55 -28.04 6.92 7.69
C ILE A 55 -28.44 5.84 8.69
N CYS A 56 -29.64 5.91 9.27
CA CYS A 56 -30.12 4.86 10.18
C CYS A 56 -30.25 3.52 9.45
N LYS A 57 -30.78 3.52 8.22
CA LYS A 57 -30.91 2.29 7.42
C LYS A 57 -29.55 1.72 7.01
N TYR A 58 -28.59 2.57 6.66
CA TYR A 58 -27.21 2.16 6.42
C TYR A 58 -26.61 1.50 7.67
N GLN A 59 -26.74 2.13 8.84
CA GLN A 59 -26.25 1.60 10.12
C GLN A 59 -26.89 0.25 10.48
N LEU A 60 -28.17 0.04 10.19
CA LEU A 60 -28.84 -1.25 10.41
C LEU A 60 -28.33 -2.38 9.49
N ALA A 61 -27.72 -2.04 8.35
CA ALA A 61 -27.14 -3.03 7.46
C ALA A 61 -25.77 -3.54 7.96
N LEU A 62 -24.96 -2.67 8.58
CA LEU A 62 -23.55 -2.94 8.94
C LEU A 62 -23.32 -4.16 9.86
N PRO A 63 -24.13 -4.41 10.91
CA PRO A 63 -23.89 -5.52 11.83
C PRO A 63 -24.16 -6.91 11.23
N SER A 64 -24.69 -7.00 10.01
CA SER A 64 -25.00 -8.28 9.37
C SER A 64 -23.71 -9.07 9.14
N THR A 65 -23.61 -10.25 9.75
CA THR A 65 -22.44 -11.15 9.61
C THR A 65 -22.43 -11.89 8.29
N ASP A 66 -23.61 -12.20 7.75
CA ASP A 66 -23.78 -12.73 6.40
C ASP A 66 -23.59 -11.60 5.36
N VAL A 67 -22.58 -11.76 4.51
CA VAL A 67 -22.18 -10.77 3.50
C VAL A 67 -23.24 -10.63 2.41
N ALA A 68 -23.91 -11.71 2.00
CA ALA A 68 -24.97 -11.65 1.00
C ALA A 68 -26.17 -10.86 1.55
N VAL A 69 -26.55 -11.11 2.80
CA VAL A 69 -27.59 -10.34 3.49
C VAL A 69 -27.18 -8.87 3.65
N LYS A 70 -25.94 -8.60 4.05
CA LYS A 70 -25.40 -7.24 4.16
C LYS A 70 -25.50 -6.50 2.82
N VAL A 71 -25.02 -7.10 1.74
CA VAL A 71 -25.07 -6.53 0.39
C VAL A 71 -26.52 -6.26 -0.03
N SER A 72 -27.44 -7.19 0.22
CA SER A 72 -28.87 -6.99 -0.09
C SER A 72 -29.42 -5.76 0.65
N LYS A 73 -29.21 -5.67 1.97
CA LYS A 73 -29.66 -4.54 2.79
C LYS A 73 -29.05 -3.21 2.34
N LEU A 74 -27.76 -3.20 2.00
CA LEU A 74 -27.07 -2.00 1.51
C LEU A 74 -27.61 -1.57 0.14
N LYS A 75 -27.89 -2.51 -0.78
CA LYS A 75 -28.51 -2.22 -2.07
C LYS A 75 -29.92 -1.66 -1.93
N ASP A 76 -30.70 -2.22 -1.02
CA ASP A 76 -32.04 -1.71 -0.69
C ASP A 76 -31.96 -0.32 -0.09
N CYS A 77 -31.05 -0.09 0.85
CA CYS A 77 -30.81 1.22 1.45
C CYS A 77 -30.39 2.26 0.40
N LEU A 78 -29.46 1.88 -0.49
CA LEU A 78 -28.97 2.70 -1.58
C LEU A 78 -30.09 3.11 -2.54
N ARG A 79 -30.93 2.16 -2.95
CA ARG A 79 -32.03 2.40 -3.89
C ARG A 79 -33.16 3.21 -3.28
N SER A 80 -33.59 2.87 -2.06
CA SER A 80 -34.79 3.43 -1.45
C SER A 80 -34.56 4.76 -0.74
N HIS A 81 -33.31 5.09 -0.38
CA HIS A 81 -33.01 6.29 0.40
C HIS A 81 -31.94 7.17 -0.27
N PHE A 82 -30.74 6.65 -0.54
CA PHE A 82 -29.62 7.47 -1.03
C PHE A 82 -29.79 7.94 -2.47
N LYS A 83 -30.23 7.08 -3.39
CA LYS A 83 -30.47 7.45 -4.81
C LYS A 83 -31.78 8.21 -5.02
N ALA A 84 -32.69 8.16 -4.05
CA ALA A 84 -33.96 8.87 -4.11
C ALA A 84 -33.82 10.38 -3.85
N ASP A 85 -32.75 10.79 -3.15
CA ASP A 85 -32.48 12.19 -2.82
C ASP A 85 -31.20 12.68 -3.54
N PRO A 86 -31.31 13.62 -4.50
CA PRO A 86 -30.15 14.19 -5.21
C PRO A 86 -29.10 14.82 -4.29
N VAL A 87 -29.49 15.31 -3.10
CA VAL A 87 -28.57 15.91 -2.12
C VAL A 87 -27.57 14.86 -1.61
N LEU A 88 -27.96 13.59 -1.60
CA LEU A 88 -27.16 12.47 -1.11
C LEU A 88 -26.34 11.78 -2.20
N SER A 89 -26.24 12.34 -3.41
CA SER A 89 -25.55 11.72 -4.55
C SER A 89 -24.10 11.25 -4.24
N ASN A 90 -23.34 12.07 -3.50
CA ASN A 90 -21.99 11.69 -3.08
C ASN A 90 -21.99 10.54 -2.05
N ASP A 91 -22.94 10.53 -1.12
CA ASP A 91 -23.04 9.43 -0.15
C ASP A 91 -23.54 8.16 -0.83
N ALA A 92 -24.43 8.29 -1.83
CA ALA A 92 -24.88 7.20 -2.68
C ALA A 92 -23.72 6.55 -3.44
N SER A 93 -22.76 7.34 -3.97
CA SER A 93 -21.58 6.78 -4.64
C SER A 93 -20.68 6.01 -3.67
N LEU A 94 -20.46 6.52 -2.45
CA LEU A 94 -19.69 5.82 -1.41
C LEU A 94 -20.34 4.50 -1.00
N VAL A 95 -21.66 4.47 -0.80
CA VAL A 95 -22.39 3.24 -0.48
C VAL A 95 -22.35 2.25 -1.64
N GLN A 96 -22.46 2.72 -2.90
CA GLN A 96 -22.31 1.88 -4.09
C GLN A 96 -20.90 1.28 -4.18
N GLU A 97 -19.85 2.07 -3.95
CA GLU A 97 -18.47 1.58 -3.95
C GLU A 97 -18.22 0.51 -2.88
N TYR A 98 -18.83 0.67 -1.69
CA TYR A 98 -18.73 -0.33 -0.62
C TYR A 98 -19.46 -1.63 -0.98
N VAL A 99 -20.67 -1.53 -1.56
CA VAL A 99 -21.40 -2.68 -2.10
C VAL A 99 -20.55 -3.41 -3.14
N ASP A 100 -20.01 -2.68 -4.11
CA ASP A 100 -19.20 -3.25 -5.19
C ASP A 100 -17.95 -3.95 -4.65
N LEU A 101 -17.33 -3.38 -3.61
CA LEU A 101 -16.18 -3.99 -2.94
C LEU A 101 -16.56 -5.29 -2.24
N LEU A 102 -17.66 -5.33 -1.50
CA LEU A 102 -18.13 -6.55 -0.82
C LEU A 102 -18.47 -7.67 -1.82
N GLU A 103 -19.15 -7.32 -2.92
CA GLU A 103 -19.49 -8.28 -3.97
C GLU A 103 -18.25 -8.86 -4.65
N ARG A 104 -17.16 -8.08 -4.75
CA ARG A 104 -15.86 -8.56 -5.21
C ARG A 104 -15.16 -9.42 -4.15
N GLN A 105 -15.14 -8.99 -2.89
CA GLN A 105 -14.42 -9.65 -1.80
C GLN A 105 -14.99 -11.03 -1.50
N ARG A 106 -16.32 -11.20 -1.51
CA ARG A 106 -17.00 -12.44 -1.12
C ARG A 106 -16.46 -13.69 -1.85
N PRO A 107 -16.49 -13.78 -3.20
CA PRO A 107 -15.99 -14.98 -3.89
C PRO A 107 -14.48 -15.20 -3.71
N ILE A 108 -13.69 -14.14 -3.51
CA ILE A 108 -12.25 -14.25 -3.24
C ILE A 108 -12.02 -14.86 -1.86
N ASP A 109 -12.71 -14.32 -0.84
CA ASP A 109 -12.55 -14.76 0.54
C ASP A 109 -12.99 -16.21 0.73
N GLU A 110 -14.13 -16.60 0.14
CA GLU A 110 -14.67 -17.96 0.17
C GLU A 110 -13.70 -18.96 -0.50
N SER A 111 -13.25 -18.65 -1.72
CA SER A 111 -12.30 -19.48 -2.46
C SER A 111 -10.99 -19.67 -1.68
N ASP A 112 -10.41 -18.58 -1.20
CA ASP A 112 -9.12 -18.62 -0.52
C ASP A 112 -9.21 -19.25 0.87
N ALA A 113 -10.33 -19.10 1.57
CA ALA A 113 -10.55 -19.78 2.86
C ALA A 113 -10.61 -21.29 2.65
N GLY A 114 -11.27 -21.75 1.57
CA GLY A 114 -11.26 -23.17 1.19
C GLY A 114 -9.87 -23.67 0.82
N LEU A 115 -9.10 -22.89 0.04
CA LEU A 115 -7.73 -23.24 -0.33
C LEU A 115 -6.79 -23.31 0.88
N GLU A 116 -6.88 -22.36 1.80
CA GLU A 116 -6.13 -22.34 3.05
C GLU A 116 -6.49 -23.55 3.94
N ALA A 117 -7.77 -23.79 4.16
CA ALA A 117 -8.25 -24.92 4.98
C ALA A 117 -7.85 -26.29 4.41
N SER A 118 -7.76 -26.40 3.07
CA SER A 118 -7.29 -27.63 2.43
C SER A 118 -5.81 -27.94 2.69
N GLY A 119 -5.02 -26.95 3.13
CA GLY A 119 -3.58 -27.10 3.32
C GLY A 119 -2.82 -27.44 2.03
N ARG A 120 -3.38 -27.16 0.85
CA ARG A 120 -2.76 -27.49 -0.45
C ARG A 120 -1.94 -26.36 -1.06
N SER A 121 -2.18 -25.12 -0.63
CA SER A 121 -1.43 -23.96 -1.12
C SER A 121 -0.14 -23.77 -0.30
N ALA A 122 1.02 -23.88 -0.96
CA ALA A 122 2.30 -23.54 -0.33
C ALA A 122 2.33 -22.07 0.11
N LEU A 123 1.74 -21.18 -0.69
CA LEU A 123 1.70 -19.75 -0.37
C LEU A 123 0.92 -19.46 0.91
N PHE A 124 -0.24 -20.10 1.12
CA PHE A 124 -0.99 -19.93 2.37
C PHE A 124 -0.35 -20.64 3.57
N LYS A 125 0.53 -21.63 3.36
CA LYS A 125 1.34 -22.20 4.45
C LYS A 125 2.41 -21.22 4.92
N ASP A 126 3.16 -20.67 3.98
CA ASP A 126 4.28 -19.77 4.29
C ASP A 126 3.78 -18.38 4.73
N PHE A 127 2.64 -17.96 4.18
CA PHE A 127 1.98 -16.69 4.45
C PHE A 127 0.48 -16.93 4.69
N PRO A 128 0.08 -17.36 5.90
CA PRO A 128 -1.33 -17.59 6.21
C PRO A 128 -2.14 -16.29 6.22
N ARG A 129 -3.42 -16.41 5.90
CA ARG A 129 -4.38 -15.31 5.98
C ARG A 129 -4.52 -14.90 7.44
N LYS A 130 -4.39 -13.60 7.71
CA LYS A 130 -4.50 -13.07 9.08
C LYS A 130 -5.95 -12.95 9.54
N ARG A 131 -6.87 -12.77 8.60
CA ARG A 131 -8.32 -12.57 8.79
C ARG A 131 -9.03 -12.69 7.44
N SER A 132 -10.36 -12.77 7.49
CA SER A 132 -11.21 -12.62 6.31
C SER A 132 -10.95 -11.28 5.60
N LEU A 133 -11.04 -11.32 4.28
CA LEU A 133 -10.93 -10.17 3.38
C LEU A 133 -12.17 -9.27 3.45
N ILE A 134 -13.30 -9.78 3.94
CA ILE A 134 -14.56 -9.07 4.02
C ILE A 134 -14.43 -7.82 4.89
N ASP A 135 -15.07 -6.74 4.44
CA ASP A 135 -15.06 -5.41 5.08
C ASP A 135 -13.65 -4.76 5.12
N MET A 136 -12.65 -5.33 4.44
CA MET A 136 -11.35 -4.69 4.36
C MET A 136 -11.39 -3.49 3.38
N PRO A 137 -10.68 -2.39 3.66
CA PRO A 137 -10.57 -1.27 2.72
C PRO A 137 -10.04 -1.70 1.35
N VAL A 138 -10.36 -0.95 0.29
CA VAL A 138 -9.90 -1.23 -1.08
C VAL A 138 -8.38 -1.40 -1.15
N VAL A 139 -7.60 -0.55 -0.46
CA VAL A 139 -6.13 -0.65 -0.44
C VAL A 139 -5.64 -1.93 0.22
N THR A 140 -6.30 -2.37 1.30
CA THR A 140 -6.00 -3.66 1.96
C THR A 140 -6.38 -4.84 1.05
N THR A 141 -7.48 -4.71 0.32
CA THR A 141 -7.92 -5.71 -0.67
C THR A 141 -6.93 -5.82 -1.82
N LEU A 142 -6.45 -4.67 -2.32
CA LEU A 142 -5.39 -4.62 -3.32
C LEU A 142 -4.11 -5.27 -2.78
N TYR A 143 -3.69 -4.94 -1.55
CA TYR A 143 -2.51 -5.55 -0.94
C TYR A 143 -2.62 -7.07 -0.88
N TYR A 144 -3.77 -7.57 -0.39
CA TYR A 144 -4.08 -8.99 -0.34
C TYR A 144 -3.99 -9.64 -1.72
N CYS A 145 -4.57 -9.02 -2.74
CA CYS A 145 -4.54 -9.53 -4.11
C CYS A 145 -3.14 -9.47 -4.72
N CYS A 146 -2.34 -8.44 -4.44
CA CYS A 146 -0.93 -8.39 -4.84
C CYS A 146 -0.07 -9.45 -4.11
N LEU A 147 -0.50 -9.91 -2.94
CA LEU A 147 0.19 -10.93 -2.18
C LEU A 147 -0.13 -12.32 -2.74
N TYR A 148 -1.42 -12.65 -2.88
CA TYR A 148 -1.86 -14.02 -3.21
C TYR A 148 -2.17 -14.27 -4.69
N HIS A 149 -2.47 -13.22 -5.46
CA HIS A 149 -3.10 -13.31 -6.78
C HIS A 149 -2.43 -12.42 -7.84
N TYR A 150 -1.15 -12.10 -7.65
CA TYR A 150 -0.45 -11.07 -8.43
C TYR A 150 -0.45 -11.31 -9.94
N ASP A 151 -0.29 -12.58 -10.34
CA ASP A 151 -0.14 -12.99 -11.74
C ASP A 151 -1.48 -13.22 -12.45
N LEU A 152 -2.62 -13.00 -11.77
CA LEU A 152 -3.93 -13.17 -12.39
C LEU A 152 -4.24 -12.05 -13.40
N GLY A 153 -4.71 -12.46 -14.57
CA GLY A 153 -5.17 -11.56 -15.62
C GLY A 153 -6.37 -10.70 -15.22
N GLU A 154 -6.59 -9.59 -15.92
CA GLU A 154 -7.62 -8.59 -15.61
C GLU A 154 -9.06 -9.12 -15.59
N ASN A 155 -9.31 -10.29 -16.18
CA ASN A 155 -10.60 -10.97 -16.15
C ASN A 155 -10.92 -11.62 -14.78
N SER A 156 -9.94 -11.73 -13.88
CA SER A 156 -10.13 -12.25 -12.53
C SER A 156 -10.57 -11.16 -11.55
N LEU A 157 -11.53 -11.48 -10.67
CA LEU A 157 -11.95 -10.60 -9.57
C LEU A 157 -10.81 -10.31 -8.59
N ALA A 158 -9.88 -11.24 -8.42
CA ALA A 158 -8.71 -11.09 -7.53
C ALA A 158 -7.50 -10.46 -8.23
N SER A 159 -7.60 -10.06 -9.50
CA SER A 159 -6.49 -9.41 -10.20
C SER A 159 -6.21 -8.02 -9.61
N PRO A 160 -4.94 -7.71 -9.24
CA PRO A 160 -4.56 -6.38 -8.78
C PRO A 160 -4.92 -5.27 -9.79
N THR A 161 -4.73 -5.54 -11.09
CA THR A 161 -5.03 -4.58 -12.15
C THR A 161 -6.53 -4.34 -12.28
N ALA A 162 -7.35 -5.39 -12.15
CA ALA A 162 -8.80 -5.27 -12.15
C ALA A 162 -9.31 -4.44 -10.96
N ILE A 163 -8.73 -4.61 -9.77
CA ILE A 163 -9.06 -3.82 -8.57
C ILE A 163 -8.67 -2.35 -8.77
N ARG A 164 -7.45 -2.09 -9.26
CA ARG A 164 -6.98 -0.73 -9.55
C ARG A 164 -7.94 -0.01 -10.48
N LYS A 165 -8.36 -0.66 -11.58
CA LYS A 165 -9.25 -0.08 -12.57
C LYS A 165 -10.66 0.15 -12.02
N ARG A 166 -11.21 -0.82 -11.28
CA ARG A 166 -12.58 -0.73 -10.75
C ARG A 166 -12.73 0.36 -9.70
N HIS A 167 -11.73 0.56 -8.85
CA HIS A 167 -11.76 1.54 -7.75
C HIS A 167 -10.87 2.76 -8.02
N GLU A 168 -10.49 2.97 -9.29
CA GLU A 168 -9.78 4.17 -9.76
C GLU A 168 -8.54 4.53 -8.92
N LEU A 169 -7.80 3.52 -8.48
CA LEU A 169 -6.62 3.73 -7.63
C LEU A 169 -5.51 4.42 -8.43
N SER A 170 -4.97 5.48 -7.85
CA SER A 170 -3.85 6.20 -8.44
C SER A 170 -2.62 5.31 -8.61
N ASP A 171 -1.76 5.65 -9.58
CA ASP A 171 -0.49 4.97 -9.82
C ASP A 171 0.38 4.91 -8.57
N LYS A 172 0.32 5.96 -7.72
CA LYS A 172 1.05 6.00 -6.45
C LYS A 172 0.50 4.98 -5.45
N GLN A 173 -0.82 4.93 -5.25
CA GLN A 173 -1.47 3.96 -4.37
C GLN A 173 -1.20 2.53 -4.83
N PHE A 174 -1.33 2.27 -6.13
CA PHE A 174 -1.09 0.96 -6.71
C PHE A 174 0.38 0.53 -6.55
N THR A 175 1.32 1.38 -7.02
CA THR A 175 2.76 1.08 -6.99
C THR A 175 3.23 0.84 -5.55
N TRP A 176 2.85 1.71 -4.60
CA TRP A 176 3.20 1.52 -3.18
C TRP A 176 2.71 0.18 -2.64
N THR A 177 1.44 -0.13 -2.89
CA THR A 177 0.78 -1.32 -2.36
C THR A 177 1.35 -2.60 -2.95
N ALA A 178 1.52 -2.64 -4.28
CA ALA A 178 2.06 -3.78 -5.00
C ALA A 178 3.51 -4.07 -4.60
N ILE A 179 4.38 -3.05 -4.53
CA ILE A 179 5.77 -3.23 -4.07
C ILE A 179 5.78 -3.76 -2.64
N GLY A 180 4.95 -3.21 -1.75
CA GLY A 180 4.87 -3.69 -0.36
C GLY A 180 4.49 -5.17 -0.25
N ALA A 181 3.54 -5.64 -1.07
CA ALA A 181 3.12 -7.03 -1.08
C ALA A 181 4.18 -7.95 -1.70
N ARG A 182 4.73 -7.61 -2.87
CA ARG A 182 5.77 -8.42 -3.53
C ARG A 182 7.06 -8.46 -2.72
N ALA A 183 7.42 -7.36 -2.06
CA ALA A 183 8.59 -7.30 -1.17
C ALA A 183 8.42 -8.20 0.06
N LYS A 184 7.19 -8.31 0.58
CA LYS A 184 6.89 -9.22 1.70
C LYS A 184 7.18 -10.68 1.36
N LEU A 185 6.97 -11.06 0.10
CA LEU A 185 7.29 -12.38 -0.45
C LEU A 185 8.72 -12.49 -1.02
N ARG A 186 9.52 -11.41 -0.90
CA ARG A 186 10.86 -11.31 -1.49
C ARG A 186 10.90 -11.55 -3.00
N GLN A 187 9.80 -11.25 -3.70
CA GLN A 187 9.69 -11.40 -5.15
C GLN A 187 10.28 -10.18 -5.86
N TRP A 188 11.61 -10.05 -5.81
CA TRP A 188 12.33 -8.89 -6.34
C TRP A 188 12.18 -8.72 -7.86
N LYS A 189 12.07 -9.83 -8.60
CA LYS A 189 11.85 -9.84 -10.05
C LYS A 189 10.50 -9.23 -10.44
N ASP A 190 9.46 -9.48 -9.64
CA ASP A 190 8.14 -8.90 -9.88
C ASP A 190 8.15 -7.40 -9.65
N ILE A 191 8.89 -6.94 -8.63
CA ILE A 191 9.07 -5.51 -8.37
C ILE A 191 9.82 -4.85 -9.51
N GLU A 192 10.86 -5.49 -10.06
CA GLU A 192 11.53 -5.00 -11.25
C GLU A 192 10.59 -4.92 -12.45
N THR A 193 9.80 -5.96 -12.69
CA THR A 193 8.82 -5.99 -13.79
C THR A 193 7.77 -4.89 -13.62
N LEU A 194 7.22 -4.72 -12.42
CA LEU A 194 6.28 -3.67 -12.06
C LEU A 194 6.81 -2.27 -12.33
N LEU A 195 8.10 -2.05 -12.04
CA LEU A 195 8.77 -0.77 -12.23
C LEU A 195 9.27 -0.58 -13.67
N THR A 196 9.24 -1.61 -14.51
CA THR A 196 9.71 -1.54 -15.89
C THR A 196 8.64 -0.94 -16.79
N ALA A 197 8.87 0.29 -17.24
CA ALA A 197 8.05 0.94 -18.25
C ALA A 197 8.62 0.67 -19.65
N LYS A 198 7.75 0.23 -20.57
CA LYS A 198 8.08 0.20 -22.01
C LYS A 198 8.06 1.63 -22.55
N GLY A 199 9.20 2.09 -23.04
CA GLY A 199 9.35 3.37 -23.72
C GLY A 199 9.01 3.27 -25.21
N TRP A 200 8.98 4.44 -25.83
CA TRP A 200 8.86 4.56 -27.29
C TRP A 200 10.11 3.95 -27.97
N PHE A 201 9.94 3.23 -29.07
CA PHE A 201 10.98 2.43 -29.75
C PHE A 201 11.55 1.23 -28.96
N GLY A 202 10.78 0.64 -28.03
CA GLY A 202 11.17 -0.61 -27.37
C GLY A 202 12.25 -0.47 -26.29
N LYS A 203 12.71 0.75 -25.99
CA LYS A 203 13.60 1.00 -24.85
C LYS A 203 12.84 0.83 -23.54
N THR A 204 13.29 -0.07 -22.66
CA THR A 204 12.74 -0.23 -21.32
C THR A 204 13.47 0.67 -20.32
N GLN A 205 12.74 1.31 -19.42
CA GLN A 205 13.30 2.13 -18.35
C GLN A 205 12.56 1.87 -17.05
N LEU A 206 13.27 1.91 -15.92
CA LEU A 206 12.65 1.80 -14.62
C LEU A 206 11.99 3.14 -14.23
N LYS A 207 10.73 3.08 -13.81
CA LYS A 207 9.96 4.23 -13.33
C LYS A 207 9.18 3.84 -12.08
N ALA A 208 9.21 4.71 -11.08
CA ALA A 208 8.44 4.54 -9.85
C ALA A 208 7.58 5.78 -9.60
N ALA A 209 6.25 5.64 -9.65
CA ALA A 209 5.33 6.75 -9.38
C ALA A 209 5.51 7.36 -7.97
N ILE A 210 6.06 6.58 -7.05
CA ILE A 210 6.30 6.97 -5.65
C ILE A 210 7.70 7.58 -5.41
N GLY A 211 8.61 7.50 -6.38
CA GLY A 211 10.03 7.82 -6.23
C GLY A 211 10.86 6.63 -5.74
N PHE A 212 12.12 6.53 -6.21
CA PHE A 212 13.01 5.40 -5.87
C PHE A 212 13.50 5.43 -4.42
N ASP A 213 13.51 6.59 -3.78
CA ASP A 213 13.79 6.74 -2.34
C ASP A 213 12.82 5.92 -1.48
N LYS A 214 11.53 5.96 -1.84
CA LYS A 214 10.48 5.19 -1.19
C LYS A 214 10.55 3.70 -1.53
N VAL A 215 10.88 3.37 -2.78
CA VAL A 215 11.12 1.97 -3.19
C VAL A 215 12.22 1.36 -2.33
N VAL A 216 13.38 2.01 -2.22
CA VAL A 216 14.50 1.55 -1.39
C VAL A 216 14.09 1.38 0.08
N ALA A 217 13.31 2.31 0.63
CA ALA A 217 12.83 2.20 2.02
C ALA A 217 11.93 0.97 2.24
N ILE A 218 11.03 0.67 1.29
CA ILE A 218 10.16 -0.53 1.35
C ILE A 218 11.00 -1.80 1.23
N LEU A 219 11.94 -1.84 0.29
CA LEU A 219 12.81 -2.99 0.03
C LEU A 219 13.70 -3.29 1.25
N HIS A 220 14.36 -2.28 1.80
CA HIS A 220 15.21 -2.43 2.98
C HIS A 220 14.42 -2.97 4.19
N ARG A 221 13.22 -2.44 4.43
CA ARG A 221 12.34 -2.92 5.51
C ARG A 221 11.92 -4.38 5.36
N ASN A 222 11.91 -4.91 4.14
CA ASN A 222 11.58 -6.32 3.86
C ASN A 222 12.83 -7.20 3.69
N GLY A 223 14.02 -6.69 4.02
CA GLY A 223 15.27 -7.45 3.98
C GLY A 223 15.75 -7.74 2.57
N ALA A 224 15.60 -6.77 1.65
CA ALA A 224 16.19 -6.90 0.33
C ALA A 224 17.71 -7.03 0.39
N PRO A 225 18.32 -7.92 -0.43
CA PRO A 225 19.77 -8.03 -0.56
C PRO A 225 20.46 -6.72 -0.95
N GLN A 226 21.74 -6.59 -0.61
CA GLN A 226 22.53 -5.37 -0.83
C GLN A 226 22.65 -4.98 -2.31
N ASP A 227 22.75 -5.95 -3.21
CA ASP A 227 22.78 -5.74 -4.67
C ASP A 227 21.45 -5.18 -5.20
N ILE A 228 20.32 -5.65 -4.67
CA ILE A 228 18.99 -5.11 -4.98
C ILE A 228 18.87 -3.67 -4.47
N LEU A 229 19.30 -3.40 -3.22
CA LEU A 229 19.29 -2.04 -2.67
C LEU A 229 20.19 -1.09 -3.47
N GLN A 230 21.40 -1.53 -3.82
CA GLN A 230 22.36 -0.77 -4.61
C GLN A 230 21.77 -0.35 -5.96
N LYS A 231 21.12 -1.28 -6.67
CA LYS A 231 20.46 -1.02 -7.96
C LYS A 231 19.46 0.13 -7.86
N TYR A 232 18.54 0.09 -6.90
CA TYR A 232 17.49 1.12 -6.78
C TYR A 232 18.01 2.42 -6.15
N LEU A 233 19.04 2.37 -5.31
CA LEU A 233 19.75 3.57 -4.85
C LEU A 233 20.39 4.33 -6.02
N GLY A 234 20.95 3.61 -7.01
CA GLY A 234 21.51 4.21 -8.23
C GLY A 234 20.50 5.02 -9.06
N LEU A 235 19.20 4.80 -8.85
CA LEU A 235 18.09 5.48 -9.54
C LEU A 235 17.55 6.70 -8.77
N VAL A 236 18.12 7.05 -7.62
CA VAL A 236 17.74 8.26 -6.86
C VAL A 236 18.50 9.47 -7.42
N ASP A 237 17.83 10.37 -8.13
CA ASP A 237 18.47 11.45 -8.91
C ASP A 237 19.34 12.40 -8.08
N ASN A 238 18.85 12.85 -6.92
CA ASN A 238 19.62 13.74 -6.05
C ASN A 238 20.73 12.95 -5.32
N VAL A 239 21.99 13.30 -5.56
CA VAL A 239 23.15 12.54 -5.07
C VAL A 239 23.32 12.67 -3.56
N GLU A 240 23.01 13.81 -2.97
CA GLU A 240 23.07 14.02 -1.51
C GLU A 240 22.00 13.18 -0.79
N GLN A 241 20.78 13.14 -1.33
CA GLN A 241 19.69 12.29 -0.84
C GLN A 241 20.05 10.81 -1.01
N ARG A 242 20.64 10.43 -2.15
CA ARG A 242 21.16 9.09 -2.40
C ARG A 242 22.20 8.69 -1.36
N LEU A 243 23.17 9.56 -1.06
CA LEU A 243 24.19 9.33 -0.04
C LEU A 243 23.56 9.12 1.35
N SER A 244 22.66 10.03 1.75
CA SER A 244 21.95 9.94 3.03
C SER A 244 21.16 8.63 3.15
N LEU A 245 20.45 8.25 2.09
CA LEU A 245 19.66 7.03 2.04
C LEU A 245 20.54 5.77 2.07
N ALA A 246 21.63 5.74 1.29
CA ALA A 246 22.58 4.63 1.23
C ALA A 246 23.21 4.36 2.61
N LYS A 247 23.59 5.41 3.34
CA LYS A 247 24.06 5.29 4.73
C LYS A 247 23.00 4.69 5.64
N ARG A 248 21.75 5.17 5.54
CA ARG A 248 20.63 4.71 6.38
C ARG A 248 20.29 3.23 6.17
N VAL A 249 20.47 2.71 4.96
CA VAL A 249 20.26 1.28 4.63
C VAL A 249 21.55 0.46 4.67
N SER A 250 22.65 1.06 5.16
CA SER A 250 23.97 0.44 5.31
C SER A 250 24.52 -0.19 4.01
N CYS A 251 24.24 0.42 2.85
CA CYS A 251 24.72 -0.04 1.55
C CYS A 251 26.02 0.68 1.18
N GLN A 252 27.17 0.11 1.59
CA GLN A 252 28.47 0.77 1.49
C GLN A 252 28.91 1.06 0.06
N ILE A 253 28.67 0.15 -0.89
CA ILE A 253 29.01 0.40 -2.30
C ILE A 253 28.25 1.63 -2.83
N ALA A 254 26.96 1.75 -2.53
CA ALA A 254 26.18 2.93 -2.93
C ALA A 254 26.62 4.23 -2.22
N VAL A 255 27.15 4.13 -0.99
CA VAL A 255 27.79 5.27 -0.30
C VAL A 255 29.05 5.70 -1.05
N ILE A 256 29.92 4.75 -1.42
CA ILE A 256 31.14 5.01 -2.21
C ILE A 256 30.77 5.69 -3.54
N ASP A 257 29.82 5.12 -4.29
CA ASP A 257 29.35 5.66 -5.57
C ASP A 257 28.85 7.11 -5.44
N ALA A 258 28.08 7.40 -4.38
CA ALA A 258 27.56 8.74 -4.13
C ALA A 258 28.67 9.73 -3.73
N LEU A 259 29.66 9.32 -2.93
CA LEU A 259 30.81 10.16 -2.57
C LEU A 259 31.70 10.47 -3.77
N VAL A 260 31.91 9.49 -4.66
CA VAL A 260 32.59 9.68 -5.95
C VAL A 260 31.85 10.72 -6.80
N ALA A 261 30.53 10.59 -6.93
CA ALA A 261 29.71 11.53 -7.69
C ALA A 261 29.74 12.96 -7.11
N LEU A 262 29.80 13.10 -5.78
CA LEU A 262 29.98 14.39 -5.10
C LEU A 262 31.42 14.92 -5.15
N LYS A 263 32.37 14.09 -5.56
CA LYS A 263 33.82 14.32 -5.50
C LYS A 263 34.32 14.57 -4.08
N ASN A 264 33.69 13.96 -3.09
CA ASN A 264 34.05 14.11 -1.69
C ASN A 264 35.12 13.07 -1.30
N ARG A 265 36.37 13.36 -1.65
CA ARG A 265 37.50 12.47 -1.39
C ARG A 265 37.74 12.24 0.10
N ALA A 266 37.70 13.31 0.89
CA ALA A 266 38.00 13.26 2.31
C ALA A 266 37.06 12.32 3.08
N GLU A 267 35.76 12.38 2.80
CA GLU A 267 34.79 11.47 3.43
C GLU A 267 34.93 10.02 2.94
N LEU A 268 35.30 9.82 1.67
CA LEU A 268 35.57 8.49 1.13
C LEU A 268 36.80 7.84 1.78
N GLU A 269 37.87 8.60 2.02
CA GLU A 269 39.06 8.12 2.74
C GLU A 269 38.72 7.73 4.18
N GLN A 270 37.89 8.52 4.87
CA GLN A 270 37.40 8.19 6.21
C GLN A 270 36.55 6.92 6.25
N LEU A 271 35.74 6.68 5.21
CA LEU A 271 34.98 5.45 5.07
C LEU A 271 35.90 4.26 4.78
N ALA A 272 36.81 4.39 3.82
CA ALA A 272 37.75 3.34 3.42
C ALA A 272 38.60 2.86 4.60
N ALA A 273 39.02 3.77 5.48
CA ALA A 273 39.77 3.42 6.70
C ALA A 273 39.00 2.54 7.68
N LYS A 274 37.67 2.50 7.60
CA LYS A 274 36.78 1.70 8.46
C LYS A 274 36.36 0.37 7.82
N LEU A 275 36.56 0.22 6.51
CA LEU A 275 36.21 -1.00 5.78
C LEU A 275 37.32 -2.04 5.93
N ASP A 276 36.94 -3.32 5.94
CA ASP A 276 37.92 -4.40 5.80
C ASP A 276 38.56 -4.31 4.41
N ARG A 277 39.89 -4.22 4.36
CA ARG A 277 40.67 -4.05 3.13
C ARG A 277 40.44 -5.16 2.10
N TYR A 278 40.09 -6.37 2.55
CA TYR A 278 39.85 -7.53 1.68
C TYR A 278 38.36 -7.76 1.41
N SER A 279 37.47 -6.96 2.00
CA SER A 279 36.06 -6.97 1.61
C SER A 279 35.87 -6.40 0.22
N LYS A 280 34.76 -6.76 -0.43
CA LYS A 280 34.37 -6.21 -1.73
C LYS A 280 34.30 -4.68 -1.69
N GLU A 281 33.76 -4.14 -0.59
CA GLU A 281 33.61 -2.72 -0.34
C GLU A 281 34.96 -2.02 -0.16
N GLY A 282 35.86 -2.63 0.62
CA GLY A 282 37.20 -2.08 0.88
C GLY A 282 38.08 -2.06 -0.37
N LEU A 283 38.07 -3.14 -1.15
CA LEU A 283 38.76 -3.21 -2.44
C LEU A 283 38.19 -2.16 -3.41
N TYR A 284 36.87 -2.06 -3.52
CA TYR A 284 36.24 -1.07 -4.39
C TYR A 284 36.60 0.37 -3.99
N ALA A 285 36.54 0.70 -2.70
CA ALA A 285 36.93 2.01 -2.18
C ALA A 285 38.40 2.33 -2.48
N PHE A 286 39.29 1.35 -2.32
CA PHE A 286 40.70 1.49 -2.66
C PHE A 286 40.89 1.80 -4.15
N ASP A 287 40.24 1.04 -5.03
CA ASP A 287 40.36 1.20 -6.48
C ASP A 287 39.89 2.59 -6.93
N VAL A 288 38.72 3.05 -6.46
CA VAL A 288 38.23 4.39 -6.85
C VAL A 288 39.10 5.52 -6.31
N LEU A 289 39.69 5.38 -5.12
CA LEU A 289 40.58 6.41 -4.55
C LEU A 289 41.90 6.57 -5.31
N HIS A 290 42.40 5.51 -5.93
CA HIS A 290 43.68 5.50 -6.66
C HIS A 290 43.52 5.64 -8.18
N THR A 291 42.29 5.63 -8.68
CA THR A 291 42.01 5.80 -10.10
C THR A 291 42.29 7.25 -10.55
N SER A 292 43.10 7.41 -11.60
CA SER A 292 43.49 8.72 -12.15
C SER A 292 42.40 9.41 -13.00
N THR A 293 41.31 8.72 -13.32
CA THR A 293 40.22 9.27 -14.12
C THR A 293 39.27 10.18 -13.32
N ILE A 294 39.30 10.11 -11.98
CA ILE A 294 38.42 10.89 -11.11
C ILE A 294 39.10 12.20 -10.72
N LYS A 295 38.53 13.32 -11.14
CA LYS A 295 38.96 14.67 -10.73
C LYS A 295 38.29 15.07 -9.42
N TRP A 296 38.97 14.82 -8.30
CA TRP A 296 38.55 15.16 -6.95
C TRP A 296 38.43 16.68 -6.74
N LYS A 297 37.58 17.08 -5.80
CA LYS A 297 37.52 18.46 -5.28
C LYS A 297 38.53 18.63 -4.15
#